data_AF-A0A2N8MJ55-F1
#
_entry.id   AF-A0A2N8MJ55-F1
#
_cell.length_a   1.000
_cell.length_b   1.000
_cell.length_c   1.000
_cell.angle_alpha   90.00
_cell.angle_beta   90.00
_cell.angle_gamma   90.00
#
_symmetry.space_group_name_H-M   'P 1'
#
loop_
_entity.id
_entity.type
_entity.pdbx_description
1 polymer ?
#
loop_
_entity_poly.entity_id
_entity_poly.type
_entity_poly.pdbx_seq_one_letter_code
_entity_poly.pdbx_strand_id
1 'polypeptide(L)'
;MHVIGALAGVALGVGAVYLGRMFIEGARRDRRLRPEQVAEGLRRDRWERFVEMMDSEDAAERLECFAALERYGREEPDSRDDVVGLTCAYLCKPFEYPVEDEEELEVRLAAQRLLTRHFRWPSGEARPSEFWEVEELELQDAVLVEPDFADTFLVRADLQDSLIVRGDFRGARFSPFVNFDRACFTGDTDFSGAAFPRYTTFIAAMFGGTTTFAGAAFDQDADFTDARVEQPDAAHSWPSPWHPWANSPVAHARLIPMKTDRRPPSSAERRRS
;
A
#
# COMPACT_ATOMS: atom_id res chain seq x y z
N MET A 1 32.80 -15.69 -29.81
CA MET A 1 33.06 -14.24 -29.75
C MET A 1 31.72 -13.54 -29.92
N HIS A 2 31.12 -13.11 -28.82
CA HIS A 2 29.87 -12.35 -28.80
C HIS A 2 30.17 -10.88 -29.14
N VAL A 3 29.43 -10.32 -30.10
CA VAL A 3 29.26 -8.87 -30.30
C VAL A 3 27.77 -8.72 -30.62
N ILE A 4 26.91 -8.60 -29.62
CA ILE A 4 26.35 -7.34 -29.09
C ILE A 4 25.97 -6.37 -30.21
N GLY A 5 24.66 -6.22 -30.41
CA GLY A 5 24.12 -5.22 -31.32
C GLY A 5 22.63 -5.39 -31.59
N ALA A 6 21.83 -5.69 -30.56
CA ALA A 6 20.38 -5.61 -30.67
C ALA A 6 19.89 -4.47 -29.77
N LEU A 7 19.51 -3.39 -30.43
CA LEU A 7 18.63 -2.34 -29.93
C LEU A 7 17.31 -2.97 -29.46
N ALA A 8 17.16 -3.12 -28.15
CA ALA A 8 15.89 -3.08 -27.44
C ALA A 8 16.22 -2.26 -26.19
N GLY A 9 15.80 -0.99 -26.06
CA GLY A 9 14.39 -0.66 -26.01
C GLY A 9 13.73 -1.26 -24.78
N VAL A 10 14.48 -1.57 -23.70
CA VAL A 10 13.89 -2.13 -22.49
C VAL A 10 13.24 -1.01 -21.69
N ALA A 11 11.97 -0.74 -22.02
CA ALA A 11 11.01 -0.29 -21.03
C ALA A 11 10.86 -1.40 -19.98
N LEU A 12 11.84 -1.53 -19.08
CA LEU A 12 11.62 -2.23 -17.82
C LEU A 12 10.70 -1.31 -17.02
N GLY A 13 9.39 -1.49 -17.14
CA GLY A 13 8.44 -0.79 -16.28
C GLY A 13 8.77 -1.04 -14.81
N VAL A 14 8.35 -0.13 -13.92
CA VAL A 14 8.57 -0.16 -12.46
C VAL A 14 8.46 -1.58 -11.91
N GLY A 15 7.47 -2.36 -12.37
CA GLY A 15 7.29 -3.75 -11.99
C GLY A 15 8.57 -4.58 -12.10
N ALA A 16 9.26 -4.57 -13.24
CA ALA A 16 10.46 -5.40 -13.44
C ALA A 16 11.70 -4.88 -12.68
N VAL A 17 11.86 -3.56 -12.56
CA VAL A 17 12.98 -2.96 -11.79
C VAL A 17 12.78 -3.14 -10.28
N TYR A 18 11.54 -3.07 -9.81
CA TYR A 18 11.21 -3.16 -8.39
C TYR A 18 11.07 -4.61 -7.90
N LEU A 19 10.58 -5.54 -8.74
CA LEU A 19 10.63 -6.98 -8.45
C LEU A 19 12.06 -7.41 -8.14
N GLY A 20 13.04 -6.97 -8.95
CA GLY A 20 14.46 -7.23 -8.69
C GLY A 20 15.00 -6.62 -7.38
N ARG A 21 14.34 -5.59 -6.82
CA ARG A 21 14.73 -4.92 -5.56
C ARG A 21 14.07 -5.55 -4.34
N MET A 22 12.82 -6.02 -4.46
CA MET A 22 12.11 -6.78 -3.44
C MET A 22 12.85 -8.08 -3.08
N PHE A 23 13.45 -8.75 -4.06
CA PHE A 23 14.36 -9.89 -3.84
C PHE A 23 15.61 -9.55 -3.01
N ILE A 24 16.06 -8.29 -3.00
CA ILE A 24 17.31 -7.86 -2.32
C ILE A 24 17.02 -7.25 -0.93
N GLU A 25 15.90 -6.55 -0.76
CA GLU A 25 15.60 -5.76 0.45
C GLU A 25 14.54 -6.39 1.37
N GLY A 26 13.61 -7.21 0.84
CA GLY A 26 12.53 -7.87 1.61
C GLY A 26 12.99 -8.94 2.62
N ALA A 27 14.30 -9.23 2.67
CA ALA A 27 14.89 -10.18 3.61
C ALA A 27 15.20 -9.60 5.01
N ARG A 28 14.80 -8.36 5.34
CA ARG A 28 15.36 -7.62 6.49
C ARG A 28 14.47 -7.29 7.67
N ARG A 29 13.19 -7.68 7.72
CA ARG A 29 12.40 -7.50 8.95
C ARG A 29 11.51 -8.70 9.23
N ASP A 30 12.13 -9.78 9.73
CA ASP A 30 11.41 -10.87 10.41
C ASP A 30 10.85 -10.32 11.75
N ARG A 31 9.76 -9.54 11.69
CA ARG A 31 8.92 -9.25 12.87
C ARG A 31 8.03 -10.46 13.08
N ARG A 32 8.62 -11.53 13.61
CA ARG A 32 7.83 -12.59 14.24
C ARG A 32 6.99 -11.93 15.31
N LEU A 33 5.66 -12.07 15.22
CA LEU A 33 4.75 -11.84 16.34
C LEU A 33 5.33 -12.60 17.51
N ARG A 34 5.81 -11.90 18.54
CA ARG A 34 6.42 -12.55 19.69
C ARG A 34 5.30 -13.22 20.46
N PRO A 35 5.26 -14.57 20.53
CA PRO A 35 4.20 -15.31 21.22
C PRO A 35 4.08 -14.92 22.70
N GLU A 36 5.15 -14.32 23.24
CA GLU A 36 5.31 -13.84 24.61
C GLU A 36 4.33 -12.74 25.02
N GLN A 37 3.63 -12.08 24.07
CA GLN A 37 2.65 -11.03 24.36
C GLN A 37 1.20 -11.56 24.50
N VAL A 38 0.93 -12.82 24.14
CA VAL A 38 -0.42 -13.41 24.24
C VAL A 38 -0.65 -14.02 25.61
N ALA A 39 -1.61 -13.46 26.36
CA ALA A 39 -1.85 -13.75 27.77
C ALA A 39 -2.38 -15.17 28.08
N GLU A 40 -2.37 -15.53 29.39
CA GLU A 40 -2.41 -16.88 29.99
C GLU A 40 -3.37 -17.95 29.41
N GLY A 41 -2.83 -19.18 29.32
CA GLY A 41 -3.54 -20.45 29.22
C GLY A 41 -4.32 -20.67 27.93
N LEU A 42 -5.63 -20.43 27.96
CA LEU A 42 -6.53 -20.73 26.83
C LEU A 42 -6.37 -19.75 25.66
N ARG A 43 -6.05 -18.47 25.94
CA ARG A 43 -5.77 -17.46 24.90
C ARG A 43 -4.52 -17.84 24.11
N ARG A 44 -3.50 -18.31 24.81
CA ARG A 44 -2.27 -18.82 24.20
C ARG A 44 -2.50 -20.05 23.33
N ASP A 45 -3.21 -21.07 23.82
CA ASP A 45 -3.45 -22.30 23.04
C ASP A 45 -4.24 -22.01 21.75
N ARG A 46 -5.28 -21.17 21.83
CA ARG A 46 -6.06 -20.74 20.66
C ARG A 46 -5.21 -19.93 19.69
N TRP A 47 -4.32 -19.08 20.20
CA TRP A 47 -3.42 -18.29 19.38
C TRP A 47 -2.37 -19.13 18.67
N GLU A 48 -1.74 -20.07 19.38
CA GLU A 48 -0.78 -21.02 18.80
C GLU A 48 -1.43 -21.82 17.66
N ARG A 49 -2.71 -22.20 17.81
CA ARG A 49 -3.49 -22.83 16.74
C ARG A 49 -3.68 -21.92 15.52
N PHE A 50 -3.98 -20.63 15.70
CA PHE A 50 -4.10 -19.70 14.56
C PHE A 50 -2.77 -19.57 13.82
N VAL A 51 -1.66 -19.40 14.55
CA VAL A 51 -0.33 -19.31 13.95
C VAL A 51 0.00 -20.59 13.17
N GLU A 52 -0.27 -21.77 13.74
CA GLU A 52 -0.08 -23.05 13.04
C GLU A 52 -0.93 -23.14 11.76
N MET A 53 -2.22 -22.79 11.84
CA MET A 53 -3.11 -22.81 10.66
C MET A 53 -2.64 -21.84 9.57
N MET A 54 -2.08 -20.67 9.94
CA MET A 54 -1.54 -19.71 8.98
C MET A 54 -0.26 -20.15 8.29
N ASP A 55 0.55 -20.96 8.97
CA ASP A 55 1.79 -21.54 8.43
C ASP A 55 1.55 -22.88 7.70
N SER A 56 0.28 -23.32 7.61
CA SER A 56 -0.11 -24.53 6.87
C SER A 56 0.17 -24.39 5.38
N GLU A 57 0.62 -25.47 4.74
CA GLU A 57 0.75 -25.53 3.28
C GLU A 57 -0.63 -25.57 2.59
N ASP A 58 -1.69 -25.96 3.30
CA ASP A 58 -3.05 -26.01 2.79
C ASP A 58 -3.70 -24.62 2.78
N ALA A 59 -3.99 -24.10 1.59
CA ALA A 59 -4.68 -22.82 1.41
C ALA A 59 -6.08 -22.81 2.04
N ALA A 60 -6.79 -23.95 2.07
CA ALA A 60 -8.10 -24.05 2.68
C ALA A 60 -8.04 -23.90 4.21
N GLU A 61 -7.01 -24.47 4.87
CA GLU A 61 -6.79 -24.29 6.30
C GLU A 61 -6.44 -22.83 6.64
N ARG A 62 -5.61 -22.19 5.81
CA ARG A 62 -5.28 -20.76 5.95
C ARG A 62 -6.50 -19.86 5.76
N LEU A 63 -7.38 -20.16 4.79
CA LEU A 63 -8.65 -19.46 4.62
C LEU A 63 -9.59 -19.65 5.81
N GLU A 64 -9.70 -20.87 6.34
CA GLU A 64 -10.47 -21.14 7.56
C GLU A 64 -9.92 -20.36 8.75
N CYS A 65 -8.59 -20.21 8.85
CA CYS A 65 -7.94 -19.41 9.88
C CYS A 65 -8.44 -17.96 9.88
N PHE A 66 -8.52 -17.30 8.72
CA PHE A 66 -9.04 -15.92 8.65
C PHE A 66 -10.51 -15.81 9.09
N ALA A 67 -11.34 -16.78 8.73
CA ALA A 67 -12.72 -16.81 9.19
C ALA A 67 -12.83 -17.03 10.71
N ALA A 68 -11.92 -17.85 11.28
CA ALA A 68 -11.86 -18.10 12.71
C ALA A 68 -11.29 -16.89 13.49
N LEU A 69 -10.29 -16.20 12.95
CA LEU A 69 -9.74 -14.95 13.46
C LEU A 69 -10.79 -13.84 13.49
N GLU A 70 -11.56 -13.67 12.41
CA GLU A 70 -12.65 -12.70 12.36
C GLU A 70 -13.70 -12.96 13.45
N ARG A 71 -14.10 -14.23 13.64
CA ARG A 71 -15.01 -14.61 14.71
C ARG A 71 -14.42 -14.31 16.08
N TYR A 72 -13.14 -14.62 16.28
CA TYR A 72 -12.44 -14.37 17.54
C TYR A 72 -12.39 -12.87 17.89
N GLY A 73 -11.99 -12.00 16.94
CA GLY A 73 -11.96 -10.54 17.17
C GLY A 73 -13.34 -9.90 17.38
N ARG A 74 -14.42 -10.55 16.94
CA ARG A 74 -15.80 -10.15 17.24
C ARG A 74 -16.21 -10.55 18.66
N GLU A 75 -15.84 -11.74 19.11
CA GLU A 75 -16.15 -12.26 20.45
C GLU A 75 -15.29 -11.62 21.54
N GLU A 76 -14.03 -11.33 21.24
CA GLU A 76 -13.03 -10.82 22.19
C GLU A 76 -12.43 -9.49 21.69
N PRO A 77 -13.07 -8.33 21.96
CA PRO A 77 -12.60 -7.04 21.48
C PRO A 77 -11.15 -6.69 21.84
N ASP A 78 -10.68 -7.13 23.01
CA ASP A 78 -9.30 -6.91 23.49
C ASP A 78 -8.24 -7.61 22.62
N SER A 79 -8.64 -8.53 21.73
CA SER A 79 -7.76 -9.26 20.82
C SER A 79 -7.65 -8.65 19.42
N ARG A 80 -8.38 -7.56 19.13
CA ARG A 80 -8.47 -7.01 17.77
C ARG A 80 -7.13 -6.52 17.23
N ASP A 81 -6.33 -5.89 18.08
CA ASP A 81 -4.95 -5.50 17.73
C ASP A 81 -4.11 -6.71 17.33
N ASP A 82 -4.20 -7.81 18.10
CA ASP A 82 -3.48 -9.05 17.77
C ASP A 82 -3.98 -9.66 16.45
N VAL A 83 -5.31 -9.76 16.26
CA VAL A 83 -5.92 -10.30 15.04
C VAL A 83 -5.51 -9.48 13.80
N VAL A 84 -5.54 -8.15 13.91
CA VAL A 84 -5.09 -7.25 12.84
C VAL A 84 -3.60 -7.42 12.61
N GLY A 85 -2.80 -7.47 13.68
CA GLY A 85 -1.35 -7.67 13.60
C GLY A 85 -0.98 -9.00 12.91
N LEU A 86 -1.68 -10.08 13.19
CA LEU A 86 -1.48 -11.37 12.54
C LEU A 86 -1.93 -11.38 11.07
N THR A 87 -3.04 -10.72 10.76
CA THR A 87 -3.49 -10.51 9.38
C THR A 87 -2.48 -9.72 8.57
N CYS A 88 -1.93 -8.65 9.15
CA CYS A 88 -0.88 -7.83 8.58
C CYS A 88 0.41 -8.61 8.36
N ALA A 89 0.87 -9.35 9.38
CA ALA A 89 2.06 -10.18 9.29
C ALA A 89 1.97 -11.19 8.16
N TYR A 90 0.79 -11.78 7.92
CA TYR A 90 0.55 -12.65 6.78
C TYR A 90 0.70 -11.92 5.45
N LEU A 91 0.07 -10.75 5.30
CA LEU A 91 0.17 -9.93 4.08
C LEU A 91 1.60 -9.44 3.80
N CYS A 92 2.41 -9.27 4.84
CA CYS A 92 3.82 -8.90 4.74
C CYS A 92 4.75 -10.08 4.40
N LYS A 93 4.26 -11.34 4.41
CA LYS A 93 5.07 -12.47 3.92
C LYS A 93 5.41 -12.26 2.43
N PRO A 94 6.60 -12.69 1.97
CA PRO A 94 6.97 -12.58 0.55
C PRO A 94 5.91 -13.14 -0.37
N PHE A 95 5.63 -12.41 -1.46
CA PHE A 95 4.67 -12.80 -2.48
C PHE A 95 5.10 -12.26 -3.83
N GLU A 96 5.12 -13.11 -4.83
CA GLU A 96 5.54 -12.74 -6.17
C GLU A 96 4.32 -12.23 -6.97
N TYR A 97 4.51 -11.09 -7.64
CA TYR A 97 3.54 -10.52 -8.57
C TYR A 97 4.24 -10.26 -9.92
N PRO A 98 3.67 -10.59 -11.09
CA PRO A 98 2.34 -11.16 -11.31
C PRO A 98 2.17 -12.54 -10.67
N VAL A 99 0.93 -12.85 -10.31
CA VAL A 99 0.59 -14.04 -9.52
C VAL A 99 0.83 -15.32 -10.32
N GLU A 100 1.60 -16.23 -9.74
CA GLU A 100 1.71 -17.62 -10.22
C GLU A 100 0.92 -18.59 -9.35
N ASP A 101 0.78 -18.27 -8.05
CA ASP A 101 0.02 -19.05 -7.06
C ASP A 101 -1.35 -18.40 -6.80
N GLU A 102 -2.37 -18.89 -7.52
CA GLU A 102 -3.75 -18.41 -7.39
C GLU A 102 -4.36 -18.73 -6.02
N GLU A 103 -3.98 -19.85 -5.40
CA GLU A 103 -4.49 -20.24 -4.08
C GLU A 103 -3.96 -19.29 -2.99
N GLU A 104 -2.68 -18.95 -3.03
CA GLU A 104 -2.10 -17.94 -2.13
C GLU A 104 -2.73 -16.55 -2.35
N LEU A 105 -3.01 -16.17 -3.60
CA LEU A 105 -3.73 -14.93 -3.88
C LEU A 105 -5.11 -14.94 -3.22
N GLU A 106 -5.87 -16.03 -3.31
CA GLU A 106 -7.20 -16.14 -2.68
C GLU A 106 -7.13 -15.94 -1.16
N VAL A 107 -6.12 -16.51 -0.51
CA VAL A 107 -5.85 -16.36 0.93
C VAL A 107 -5.53 -14.90 1.27
N ARG A 108 -4.66 -14.23 0.49
CA ARG A 108 -4.32 -12.81 0.68
C ARG A 108 -5.51 -11.89 0.45
N LEU A 109 -6.35 -12.18 -0.54
CA LEU A 109 -7.59 -11.45 -0.76
C LEU A 109 -8.54 -11.63 0.44
N ALA A 110 -8.57 -12.79 1.10
CA ALA A 110 -9.34 -12.97 2.34
C ALA A 110 -8.80 -12.12 3.50
N ALA A 111 -7.48 -12.06 3.66
CA ALA A 111 -6.82 -11.18 4.62
C ALA A 111 -7.16 -9.69 4.38
N GLN A 112 -7.05 -9.21 3.13
CA GLN A 112 -7.43 -7.84 2.77
C GLN A 112 -8.91 -7.57 3.08
N ARG A 113 -9.81 -8.49 2.73
CA ARG A 113 -11.26 -8.35 3.01
C ARG A 113 -11.57 -8.23 4.50
N LEU A 114 -10.84 -8.95 5.36
CA LEU A 114 -10.98 -8.85 6.82
C LEU A 114 -10.67 -7.41 7.27
N LEU A 115 -9.52 -6.87 6.86
CA LEU A 115 -9.12 -5.49 7.19
C LEU A 115 -10.12 -4.47 6.64
N THR A 116 -10.48 -4.57 5.37
CA THR A 116 -11.44 -3.68 4.72
C THR A 116 -12.77 -3.64 5.47
N ARG A 117 -13.34 -4.80 5.82
CA ARG A 117 -14.63 -4.87 6.51
C ARG A 117 -14.60 -4.14 7.84
N HIS A 118 -13.57 -4.37 8.63
CA HIS A 118 -13.50 -3.87 10.00
C HIS A 118 -12.97 -2.44 10.11
N PHE A 119 -12.38 -1.89 9.04
CA PHE A 119 -11.98 -0.48 8.97
C PHE A 119 -12.91 0.39 8.13
N ARG A 120 -13.89 -0.19 7.41
CA ARG A 120 -14.86 0.60 6.65
C ARG A 120 -15.71 1.44 7.58
N TRP A 121 -15.59 2.75 7.43
CA TRP A 121 -16.34 3.77 8.13
C TRP A 121 -16.48 5.01 7.22
N PRO A 122 -17.57 5.07 6.42
CA PRO A 122 -17.82 6.19 5.53
C PRO A 122 -17.90 7.53 6.27
N SER A 123 -17.40 8.57 5.62
CA SER A 123 -17.38 9.91 6.20
C SER A 123 -18.80 10.45 6.41
N GLY A 124 -19.05 11.10 7.56
CA GLY A 124 -20.36 11.66 7.90
C GLY A 124 -21.37 10.65 8.45
N GLU A 125 -21.01 9.36 8.52
CA GLU A 125 -21.84 8.32 9.13
C GLU A 125 -21.47 8.06 10.59
N ALA A 126 -22.45 7.57 11.36
CA ALA A 126 -22.18 7.04 12.69
C ALA A 126 -21.21 5.85 12.59
N ARG A 127 -20.30 5.73 13.56
CA ARG A 127 -19.33 4.63 13.60
C ARG A 127 -20.06 3.28 13.52
N PRO A 128 -19.75 2.42 12.52
CA PRO A 128 -20.39 1.11 12.40
C PRO A 128 -20.11 0.23 13.62
N SER A 129 -21.06 -0.64 13.98
CA SER A 129 -20.88 -1.60 15.08
C SER A 129 -19.80 -2.65 14.79
N GLU A 130 -19.54 -2.92 13.51
CA GLU A 130 -18.51 -3.86 13.07
C GLU A 130 -17.11 -3.22 13.02
N PHE A 131 -16.99 -1.90 13.23
CA PHE A 131 -15.71 -1.21 13.18
C PHE A 131 -14.79 -1.65 14.33
N TRP A 132 -13.53 -1.94 14.00
CA TRP A 132 -12.51 -2.29 14.97
C TRP A 132 -11.61 -1.08 15.23
N GLU A 133 -11.58 -0.65 16.48
CA GLU A 133 -10.61 0.33 16.97
C GLU A 133 -9.33 -0.41 17.31
N VAL A 134 -8.24 -0.07 16.62
CA VAL A 134 -6.90 -0.65 16.76
C VAL A 134 -5.86 0.47 16.80
N GLU A 135 -4.67 0.16 17.30
CA GLU A 135 -3.61 1.13 17.50
C GLU A 135 -2.89 1.50 16.20
N GLU A 136 -2.66 0.54 15.31
CA GLU A 136 -1.95 0.76 14.05
C GLU A 136 -2.22 -0.31 12.98
N LEU A 137 -1.83 -0.01 11.75
CA LEU A 137 -1.96 -0.88 10.59
C LEU A 137 -0.59 -1.03 9.91
N GLU A 138 0.09 -2.14 10.15
CA GLU A 138 1.44 -2.40 9.64
C GLU A 138 1.39 -3.22 8.33
N LEU A 139 1.52 -2.57 7.19
CA LEU A 139 1.56 -3.20 5.86
C LEU A 139 2.87 -2.89 5.12
N GLN A 140 3.95 -2.68 5.87
CA GLN A 140 5.29 -2.51 5.30
C GLN A 140 5.69 -3.74 4.49
N ASP A 141 6.34 -3.53 3.35
CA ASP A 141 6.78 -4.60 2.44
C ASP A 141 5.63 -5.48 1.85
N ALA A 142 4.36 -5.19 2.17
CA ALA A 142 3.24 -6.01 1.73
C ALA A 142 3.00 -5.90 0.21
N VAL A 143 2.60 -7.00 -0.41
CA VAL A 143 2.08 -7.00 -1.78
C VAL A 143 0.54 -7.08 -1.73
N LEU A 144 -0.10 -5.97 -2.09
CA LEU A 144 -1.54 -5.79 -2.06
C LEU A 144 -2.08 -5.78 -3.49
N VAL A 145 -2.89 -6.78 -3.82
CA VAL A 145 -3.53 -6.91 -5.13
C VAL A 145 -4.97 -6.44 -5.03
N GLU A 146 -5.28 -5.39 -5.79
CA GLU A 146 -6.57 -4.71 -5.83
C GLU A 146 -7.13 -4.40 -4.42
N PRO A 147 -6.35 -3.78 -3.52
CA PRO A 147 -6.86 -3.46 -2.19
C PRO A 147 -8.04 -2.51 -2.31
N ASP A 148 -9.16 -2.88 -1.68
CA ASP A 148 -10.33 -2.03 -1.49
C ASP A 148 -10.29 -1.43 -0.08
N PHE A 149 -9.70 -0.25 0.04
CA PHE A 149 -9.73 0.56 1.26
C PHE A 149 -10.64 1.79 1.10
N ALA A 150 -11.59 1.74 0.17
CA ALA A 150 -12.54 2.82 0.01
C ALA A 150 -13.37 3.01 1.28
N ASP A 151 -13.58 4.27 1.66
CA ASP A 151 -14.35 4.67 2.83
C ASP A 151 -13.86 4.04 4.14
N THR A 152 -12.56 3.75 4.26
CA THR A 152 -11.97 3.21 5.50
C THR A 152 -11.43 4.31 6.41
N PHE A 153 -11.31 4.01 7.70
CA PHE A 153 -10.55 4.81 8.66
C PHE A 153 -9.32 4.03 9.12
N LEU A 154 -8.14 4.45 8.67
CA LEU A 154 -6.88 3.73 8.85
C LEU A 154 -6.00 4.46 9.86
N VAL A 155 -5.78 3.82 11.00
CA VAL A 155 -4.98 4.37 12.10
C VAL A 155 -3.52 4.02 11.91
N ARG A 156 -2.62 5.02 11.97
CA ARG A 156 -1.16 4.89 11.92
C ARG A 156 -0.70 3.91 10.83
N ALA A 157 -1.24 4.08 9.62
CA ALA A 157 -1.00 3.14 8.53
C ALA A 157 0.43 3.27 7.99
N ASP A 158 1.18 2.16 8.00
CA ASP A 158 2.51 2.06 7.40
C ASP A 158 2.47 1.13 6.20
N LEU A 159 2.60 1.70 5.00
CA LEU A 159 2.66 0.99 3.71
C LEU A 159 4.04 1.20 3.05
N GLN A 160 5.06 1.50 3.85
CA GLN A 160 6.41 1.69 3.34
C GLN A 160 6.89 0.45 2.59
N ASP A 161 7.59 0.66 1.47
CA ASP A 161 8.14 -0.42 0.62
C ASP A 161 7.09 -1.37 0.02
N SER A 162 5.79 -1.12 0.22
CA SER A 162 4.71 -1.99 -0.30
C SER A 162 4.59 -1.95 -1.82
N LEU A 163 4.07 -3.04 -2.39
CA LEU A 163 3.63 -3.13 -3.78
C LEU A 163 2.10 -3.10 -3.82
N ILE A 164 1.52 -2.05 -4.41
CA ILE A 164 0.08 -1.87 -4.54
C ILE A 164 -0.30 -1.98 -6.02
N VAL A 165 -1.04 -3.03 -6.34
CA VAL A 165 -1.55 -3.28 -7.69
C VAL A 165 -2.99 -2.81 -7.76
N ARG A 166 -3.26 -1.72 -8.48
CA ARG A 166 -4.60 -1.14 -8.69
C ARG A 166 -5.36 -0.83 -7.37
N GLY A 167 -4.83 0.09 -6.55
CA GLY A 167 -5.39 0.36 -5.22
C GLY A 167 -6.57 1.34 -5.22
N ASP A 168 -7.60 1.04 -4.44
CA ASP A 168 -8.74 1.92 -4.18
C ASP A 168 -8.72 2.44 -2.75
N PHE A 169 -8.49 3.75 -2.62
CA PHE A 169 -8.47 4.49 -1.36
C PHE A 169 -9.49 5.65 -1.40
N ARG A 170 -10.51 5.57 -2.25
CA ARG A 170 -11.52 6.63 -2.37
C ARG A 170 -12.19 6.89 -1.03
N GLY A 171 -12.22 8.15 -0.59
CA GLY A 171 -12.82 8.51 0.69
C GLY A 171 -12.10 7.94 1.93
N ALA A 172 -10.96 7.25 1.76
CA ALA A 172 -10.19 6.73 2.88
C ALA A 172 -9.70 7.88 3.77
N ARG A 173 -9.71 7.67 5.09
CA ARG A 173 -9.30 8.66 6.09
C ARG A 173 -8.15 8.09 6.88
N PHE A 174 -7.01 8.78 6.85
CA PHE A 174 -5.80 8.37 7.56
C PHE A 174 -5.61 9.22 8.82
N SER A 175 -5.12 8.64 9.91
CA SER A 175 -4.87 9.38 11.16
C SER A 175 -3.92 8.65 12.11
N PRO A 176 -3.06 9.33 12.90
CA PRO A 176 -2.66 10.72 12.76
C PRO A 176 -1.51 10.90 11.76
N PHE A 177 -1.02 9.80 11.17
CA PHE A 177 -0.01 9.79 10.12
C PHE A 177 -0.26 8.62 9.16
N VAL A 178 0.32 8.71 7.96
CA VAL A 178 0.40 7.61 7.01
C VAL A 178 1.73 7.66 6.26
N ASN A 179 2.35 6.49 6.08
CA ASN A 179 3.64 6.33 5.43
C ASN A 179 3.50 5.49 4.15
N PHE A 180 3.72 6.10 3.00
CA PHE A 180 3.83 5.42 1.70
C PHE A 180 5.25 5.54 1.13
N ASP A 181 6.25 5.77 1.97
CA ASP A 181 7.63 5.94 1.51
C ASP A 181 8.08 4.69 0.75
N ARG A 182 8.61 4.91 -0.46
CA ARG A 182 9.05 3.85 -1.38
C ARG A 182 7.94 2.85 -1.76
N ALA A 183 6.67 3.16 -1.53
CA ALA A 183 5.58 2.34 -2.05
C ALA A 183 5.56 2.38 -3.59
N CYS A 184 5.21 1.24 -4.19
CA CYS A 184 5.09 1.08 -5.63
C CYS A 184 3.64 0.85 -6.04
N PHE A 185 3.05 1.85 -6.70
CA PHE A 185 1.71 1.79 -7.27
C PHE A 185 1.81 1.39 -8.75
N THR A 186 1.66 0.11 -9.07
CA THR A 186 1.92 -0.41 -10.44
C THR A 186 0.72 -0.31 -11.38
N GLY A 187 -0.48 -0.15 -10.83
CA GLY A 187 -1.72 0.05 -11.58
C GLY A 187 -2.40 1.38 -11.25
N ASP A 188 -3.55 1.61 -11.87
CA ASP A 188 -4.35 2.80 -11.58
C ASP A 188 -4.71 2.87 -10.09
N THR A 189 -4.41 3.98 -9.44
CA THR A 189 -4.60 4.14 -7.99
C THR A 189 -5.45 5.36 -7.71
N ASP A 190 -6.50 5.19 -6.91
CA ASP A 190 -7.50 6.22 -6.65
C ASP A 190 -7.51 6.65 -5.19
N PHE A 191 -7.12 7.89 -4.93
CA PHE A 191 -7.21 8.56 -3.62
C PHE A 191 -8.28 9.66 -3.62
N SER A 192 -9.26 9.60 -4.53
CA SER A 192 -10.24 10.67 -4.69
C SER A 192 -11.08 10.82 -3.43
N GLY A 193 -11.20 12.05 -2.93
CA GLY A 193 -11.92 12.34 -1.68
C GLY A 193 -11.25 11.81 -0.41
N ALA A 194 -10.05 11.21 -0.47
CA ALA A 194 -9.34 10.74 0.71
C ALA A 194 -8.93 11.92 1.62
N ALA A 195 -8.84 11.68 2.93
CA ALA A 195 -8.39 12.65 3.91
C ALA A 195 -7.04 12.23 4.51
N PHE A 196 -6.03 13.07 4.30
CA PHE A 196 -4.66 12.86 4.73
C PHE A 196 -4.31 13.78 5.91
N PRO A 197 -3.74 13.21 6.99
CA PRO A 197 -3.38 13.97 8.16
C PRO A 197 -2.09 14.76 7.91
N ARG A 198 -1.71 15.57 8.90
CA ARG A 198 -0.51 16.42 8.87
C ARG A 198 0.76 15.68 8.43
N TYR A 199 0.94 14.44 8.87
CA TYR A 199 2.15 13.66 8.61
C TYR A 199 1.86 12.60 7.56
N THR A 200 1.93 13.00 6.30
CA THR A 200 1.66 12.15 5.13
C THR A 200 2.88 12.16 4.22
N THR A 201 3.47 10.98 3.97
CA THR A 201 4.70 10.87 3.18
C THR A 201 4.54 9.85 2.04
N PHE A 202 5.13 10.18 0.89
CA PHE A 202 5.25 9.39 -0.32
C PHE A 202 6.70 9.48 -0.85
N ILE A 203 7.67 9.57 0.05
CA ILE A 203 9.06 9.86 -0.32
C ILE A 203 9.61 8.68 -1.13
N ALA A 204 10.16 8.99 -2.31
CA ALA A 204 10.64 8.02 -3.28
C ALA A 204 9.60 6.97 -3.71
N ALA A 205 8.30 7.24 -3.54
CA ALA A 205 7.24 6.39 -4.06
C ALA A 205 7.25 6.38 -5.60
N MET A 206 6.77 5.28 -6.19
CA MET A 206 6.69 5.12 -7.64
C MET A 206 5.25 4.93 -8.09
N PHE A 207 4.84 5.70 -9.10
CA PHE A 207 3.51 5.65 -9.69
C PHE A 207 3.60 5.20 -11.16
N GLY A 208 3.30 3.92 -11.40
CA GLY A 208 3.35 3.26 -12.70
C GLY A 208 2.06 3.37 -13.51
N GLY A 209 0.91 3.47 -12.83
CA GLY A 209 -0.41 3.68 -13.45
C GLY A 209 -0.95 5.10 -13.25
N THR A 210 -2.17 5.35 -13.73
CA THR A 210 -2.85 6.63 -13.51
C THR A 210 -3.12 6.82 -12.02
N THR A 211 -2.83 7.99 -11.47
CA THR A 211 -3.04 8.27 -10.04
C THR A 211 -3.83 9.55 -9.87
N THR A 212 -4.90 9.49 -9.07
CA THR A 212 -5.76 10.65 -8.82
C THR A 212 -5.87 10.94 -7.32
N PHE A 213 -5.65 12.20 -6.97
CA PHE A 213 -5.95 12.80 -5.67
C PHE A 213 -7.13 13.79 -5.77
N ALA A 214 -8.02 13.61 -6.75
CA ALA A 214 -9.13 14.53 -6.99
C ALA A 214 -10.04 14.68 -5.77
N GLY A 215 -10.18 15.91 -5.26
CA GLY A 215 -10.98 16.18 -4.07
C GLY A 215 -10.39 15.63 -2.76
N ALA A 216 -9.18 15.09 -2.78
CA ALA A 216 -8.49 14.70 -1.55
C ALA A 216 -8.17 15.92 -0.69
N ALA A 217 -8.31 15.78 0.62
CA ALA A 217 -8.00 16.81 1.61
C ALA A 217 -6.69 16.48 2.31
N PHE A 218 -5.85 17.49 2.51
CA PHE A 218 -4.57 17.38 3.19
C PHE A 218 -4.52 18.41 4.33
N ASP A 219 -4.36 17.95 5.57
CA ASP A 219 -4.20 18.86 6.72
C ASP A 219 -2.91 19.70 6.62
N GLN A 220 -1.87 19.14 5.99
CA GLN A 220 -0.66 19.81 5.52
C GLN A 220 -0.18 19.16 4.22
N ASP A 221 0.59 19.91 3.43
CA ASP A 221 1.19 19.41 2.18
C ASP A 221 1.91 18.06 2.43
N ALA A 222 1.48 17.02 1.71
CA ALA A 222 2.16 15.73 1.73
C ALA A 222 3.54 15.82 1.05
N ASP A 223 4.47 14.99 1.51
CA ASP A 223 5.84 14.97 0.99
C ASP A 223 6.00 13.91 -0.11
N PHE A 224 6.22 14.35 -1.35
CA PHE A 224 6.51 13.50 -2.52
C PHE A 224 7.96 13.63 -2.98
N THR A 225 8.88 14.00 -2.08
CA THR A 225 10.31 14.13 -2.41
C THR A 225 10.82 12.84 -3.07
N ASP A 226 11.54 12.99 -4.19
CA ASP A 226 12.08 11.89 -5.01
C ASP A 226 11.05 10.92 -5.61
N ALA A 227 9.75 11.18 -5.48
CA ALA A 227 8.72 10.37 -6.10
C ALA A 227 8.77 10.41 -7.63
N ARG A 228 8.38 9.31 -8.27
CA ARG A 228 8.51 9.10 -9.72
C ARG A 228 7.20 8.68 -10.37
N VAL A 229 7.01 9.09 -11.62
CA VAL A 229 5.80 8.81 -12.43
C VAL A 229 6.22 8.22 -13.77
N GLU A 230 5.72 7.04 -14.15
CA GLU A 230 6.06 6.40 -15.43
C GLU A 230 5.16 6.76 -16.61
N GLN A 231 4.02 7.37 -16.35
CA GLN A 231 3.11 7.77 -17.42
C GLN A 231 2.78 9.25 -17.27
N PRO A 232 3.77 10.18 -17.31
CA PRO A 232 3.53 11.59 -16.98
C PRO A 232 2.42 12.27 -17.78
N ASP A 233 2.13 11.77 -18.98
CA ASP A 233 1.09 12.29 -19.87
C ASP A 233 -0.31 11.68 -19.62
N ALA A 234 -0.42 10.69 -18.74
CA ALA A 234 -1.71 10.16 -18.30
C ALA A 234 -2.48 11.20 -17.49
N ALA A 235 -3.79 10.98 -17.33
CA ALA A 235 -4.70 11.91 -16.67
C ALA A 235 -4.57 11.87 -15.13
N HIS A 236 -3.37 12.13 -14.61
CA HIS A 236 -3.11 12.23 -13.19
C HIS A 236 -3.75 13.46 -12.57
N SER A 237 -4.07 13.38 -11.29
CA SER A 237 -4.44 14.52 -10.46
C SER A 237 -3.53 14.54 -9.24
N TRP A 238 -2.55 15.45 -9.20
CA TRP A 238 -1.59 15.58 -8.10
C TRP A 238 -2.01 16.69 -7.13
N PRO A 239 -1.79 16.54 -5.82
CA PRO A 239 -2.03 17.62 -4.88
C PRO A 239 -1.03 18.76 -5.09
N SER A 240 -1.48 20.00 -4.91
CA SER A 240 -0.56 21.15 -4.85
C SER A 240 0.46 20.95 -3.72
N PRO A 241 1.73 21.37 -3.88
CA PRO A 241 2.33 22.03 -5.05
C PRO A 241 2.93 21.06 -6.08
N TRP A 242 2.67 19.76 -5.99
CA TRP A 242 3.41 18.72 -6.73
C TRP A 242 2.93 18.57 -8.17
N HIS A 243 3.89 18.53 -9.09
CA HIS A 243 3.62 18.33 -10.51
C HIS A 243 4.69 17.44 -11.13
N PRO A 244 4.35 16.60 -12.12
CA PRO A 244 5.32 15.79 -12.83
C PRO A 244 6.19 16.67 -13.73
N TRP A 245 7.50 16.46 -13.65
CA TRP A 245 8.47 17.13 -14.51
C TRP A 245 9.37 16.08 -15.17
N ALA A 246 9.31 16.03 -16.50
CA ALA A 246 10.18 15.21 -17.33
C ALA A 246 11.35 16.06 -17.87
N ASN A 247 12.59 15.62 -17.61
CA ASN A 247 13.82 16.28 -18.05
C ASN A 247 14.36 15.76 -19.41
N SER A 248 13.76 14.70 -19.95
CA SER A 248 14.25 13.96 -21.12
C SER A 248 13.11 13.14 -21.72
N PRO A 249 13.13 12.76 -23.01
CA PRO A 249 12.12 11.90 -23.65
C PRO A 249 12.01 10.47 -23.08
N VAL A 250 12.66 10.17 -21.96
CA VAL A 250 12.45 8.92 -21.24
C VAL A 250 11.07 8.99 -20.60
N ALA A 251 10.32 7.89 -20.66
CA ALA A 251 8.95 7.75 -20.17
C ALA A 251 8.79 7.95 -18.65
N HIS A 252 9.69 8.63 -17.94
CA HIS A 252 9.61 8.79 -16.49
C HIS A 252 9.82 10.25 -16.08
N ALA A 253 8.97 10.71 -15.17
CA ALA A 253 9.00 12.04 -14.57
C ALA A 253 9.32 11.95 -13.07
N ARG A 254 9.83 13.04 -12.51
CA ARG A 254 9.89 13.24 -11.06
C ARG A 254 8.80 14.19 -10.64
N LEU A 255 8.20 13.98 -9.47
CA LEU A 255 7.38 15.00 -8.84
C LEU A 255 8.28 16.10 -8.28
N ILE A 256 7.94 17.35 -8.62
CA ILE A 256 8.62 18.52 -8.09
C ILE A 256 7.59 19.49 -7.51
N PRO A 257 7.92 20.21 -6.41
CA PRO A 257 7.04 21.24 -5.89
C PRO A 257 7.16 22.50 -6.76
N MET A 258 6.06 22.91 -7.39
CA MET A 258 5.96 24.22 -8.03
C MET A 258 5.47 25.26 -7.02
N LYS A 259 6.33 26.21 -6.64
CA LYS A 259 5.86 27.42 -5.98
C LYS A 259 4.92 28.16 -6.94
N THR A 260 3.75 28.55 -6.45
CA THR A 260 2.61 29.14 -7.17
C THR A 260 2.87 30.48 -7.88
N ASP A 261 4.14 30.86 -8.13
CA ASP A 261 4.51 32.19 -8.63
C ASP A 261 5.55 32.21 -9.76
N ARG A 262 5.75 31.10 -10.48
CA ARG A 262 6.50 31.13 -11.75
C ARG A 262 5.75 30.39 -12.85
N ARG A 263 5.18 31.19 -13.76
CA ARG A 263 4.70 30.75 -15.07
C ARG A 263 5.75 29.83 -15.70
N PRO A 264 5.41 28.60 -16.12
CA PRO A 264 6.39 27.73 -16.77
C PRO A 264 6.92 28.42 -18.05
N PRO A 265 8.22 28.33 -18.35
CA PRO A 265 8.79 28.92 -19.54
C PRO A 265 8.07 28.37 -20.78
N SER A 266 7.61 29.28 -21.63
CA SER A 266 6.82 28.90 -22.80
C SER A 266 7.66 28.04 -23.75
N SER A 267 6.99 27.22 -24.55
CA SER A 267 7.59 26.36 -25.59
C SER A 267 8.52 27.10 -26.57
N ALA A 268 8.48 28.44 -26.61
CA ALA A 268 9.40 29.28 -27.38
C ALA A 268 10.82 29.36 -26.79
N GLU A 269 11.00 29.21 -25.47
CA GLU A 269 12.32 29.27 -24.82
C GLU A 269 13.09 27.95 -24.90
N ARG A 270 12.40 26.83 -25.15
CA ARG A 270 13.01 25.49 -25.33
C ARG A 270 13.85 25.32 -26.60
N ARG A 271 13.76 26.26 -27.55
CA ARG A 271 14.46 26.18 -28.86
C ARG A 271 15.76 26.99 -28.92
N ARG A 272 16.24 27.55 -27.81
CA ARG A 272 17.44 28.42 -27.79
C ARG A 272 18.52 27.99 -26.78
N SER A 273 18.61 26.71 -26.44
CA SER A 273 19.70 26.18 -25.60
C SER A 273 20.29 24.92 -26.21
#